data_AF-A0A292Z4G9-F1
#
_entry.id   AF-A0A292Z4G9-F1
#
_cell.length_a   1.000
_cell.length_b   1.000
_cell.length_c   1.000
_cell.angle_alpha   90.00
_cell.angle_beta   90.00
_cell.angle_gamma   90.00
#
_symmetry.space_group_name_H-M   'P 1'
#
loop_
_entity.id
_entity.type
_entity.pdbx_description
1 polymer ?
#
loop_
_entity_poly.entity_id
_entity_poly.type
_entity_poly.pdbx_seq_one_letter_code
_entity_poly.pdbx_strand_id
1 'polypeptide(L)'
;MSAPASATSAVVGLRRWARGHSPQVAAAVGLLIAHGTWPARPEFRDACIERDRDGTCWIDWTDARTAFDTGAFARASTSEIAVLDLAIALGEDRFRLSRMGPANARAIADAVAAAVGVAR
;
A
#
# COMPACT_ATOMS: atom_id res chain seq x y z
N MET A 1 15.48 -13.27 5.03
CA MET A 1 14.70 -12.56 3.99
C MET A 1 15.46 -11.30 3.63
N SER A 2 15.15 -10.68 2.49
CA SER A 2 15.86 -9.49 2.02
C SER A 2 14.90 -8.59 1.27
N ALA A 3 15.20 -7.30 1.15
CA ALA A 3 14.40 -6.41 0.33
C ALA A 3 14.63 -6.64 -1.19
N PRO A 4 13.67 -6.30 -2.05
CA PRO A 4 13.86 -6.32 -3.49
C PRO A 4 14.91 -5.28 -3.95
N ALA A 5 15.91 -5.75 -4.71
CA ALA A 5 17.05 -4.93 -5.14
C ALA A 5 16.69 -3.77 -6.08
N SER A 6 15.53 -3.81 -6.75
CA SER A 6 15.07 -2.78 -7.67
C SER A 6 13.58 -2.49 -7.57
N ALA A 7 13.17 -1.32 -8.08
CA ALA A 7 11.76 -0.94 -8.22
C ALA A 7 10.99 -1.95 -9.08
N THR A 8 11.56 -2.36 -10.22
CA THR A 8 10.95 -3.33 -11.13
C THR A 8 10.70 -4.68 -10.44
N SER A 9 11.70 -5.20 -9.72
CA SER A 9 11.53 -6.46 -8.98
C SER A 9 10.47 -6.34 -7.88
N ALA A 10 10.41 -5.20 -7.18
CA ALA A 10 9.40 -4.94 -6.17
C ALA A 10 7.99 -4.92 -6.78
N VAL A 11 7.79 -4.16 -7.87
CA VAL A 11 6.50 -4.06 -8.57
C VAL A 11 6.02 -5.41 -9.09
N VAL A 12 6.91 -6.19 -9.73
CA VAL A 12 6.55 -7.52 -10.25
C VAL A 12 6.15 -8.47 -9.12
N GLY A 13 6.94 -8.51 -8.05
CA GLY A 13 6.67 -9.36 -6.89
C GLY A 13 5.36 -8.98 -6.21
N LEU A 14 5.16 -7.69 -5.90
CA LEU A 14 3.95 -7.18 -5.26
C LEU A 14 2.70 -7.40 -6.11
N ARG A 15 2.76 -7.23 -7.44
CA ARG A 15 1.62 -7.53 -8.33
C ARG A 15 1.27 -9.02 -8.35
N ARG A 16 2.27 -9.90 -8.22
CA ARG A 16 2.02 -11.35 -8.13
C ARG A 16 1.35 -11.69 -6.81
N TRP A 17 1.86 -11.15 -5.71
CA TRP A 17 1.31 -11.34 -4.38
C TRP A 17 -0.11 -10.79 -4.25
N ALA A 18 -0.35 -9.54 -4.63
CA ALA A 18 -1.66 -8.88 -4.54
C ALA A 18 -2.80 -9.62 -5.25
N ARG A 19 -2.52 -10.38 -6.32
CA ARG A 19 -3.53 -11.16 -7.06
C ARG A 19 -4.16 -12.29 -6.24
N GLY A 20 -3.48 -12.79 -5.22
CA GLY A 20 -3.98 -13.84 -4.33
C GLY A 20 -4.60 -13.30 -3.03
N HIS A 21 -4.70 -11.99 -2.85
CA HIS A 21 -5.10 -11.35 -1.60
C HIS A 21 -6.48 -10.69 -1.67
N SER A 22 -6.97 -10.27 -0.50
CA SER A 22 -8.25 -9.57 -0.36
C SER A 22 -8.28 -8.24 -1.13
N PRO A 23 -9.47 -7.76 -1.54
CA PRO A 23 -9.59 -6.56 -2.37
C PRO A 23 -8.92 -5.31 -1.80
N GLN A 24 -8.96 -5.11 -0.48
CA GLN A 24 -8.32 -3.95 0.16
C GLN A 24 -6.79 -4.01 0.08
N VAL A 25 -6.19 -5.20 0.20
CA VAL A 25 -4.74 -5.38 0.05
C VAL A 25 -4.33 -5.18 -1.40
N ALA A 26 -5.11 -5.72 -2.35
CA ALA A 26 -4.88 -5.49 -3.77
C ALA A 26 -4.97 -4.01 -4.14
N ALA A 27 -5.94 -3.28 -3.59
CA ALA A 27 -6.09 -1.84 -3.77
C ALA A 27 -4.92 -1.04 -3.17
N ALA A 28 -4.47 -1.39 -1.96
CA ALA A 28 -3.31 -0.77 -1.32
C ALA A 28 -2.05 -0.90 -2.18
N VAL A 29 -1.75 -2.11 -2.64
CA VAL A 29 -0.61 -2.38 -3.54
C VAL A 29 -0.78 -1.64 -4.87
N GLY A 30 -1.99 -1.66 -5.44
CA GLY A 30 -2.31 -0.95 -6.67
C GLY A 30 -2.05 0.55 -6.56
N LEU A 31 -2.44 1.17 -5.45
CA LEU A 31 -2.22 2.59 -5.16
C LEU A 31 -0.72 2.92 -5.09
N LEU A 32 0.07 2.15 -4.36
CA LEU A 32 1.53 2.35 -4.26
C LEU A 32 2.23 2.25 -5.61
N ILE A 33 1.82 1.28 -6.44
CA ILE A 33 2.39 1.08 -7.78
C ILE A 33 1.96 2.20 -8.73
N ALA A 34 0.69 2.59 -8.70
CA ALA A 34 0.16 3.66 -9.55
C ALA A 34 0.79 5.02 -9.22
N HIS A 35 1.04 5.28 -7.93
CA HIS A 35 1.76 6.49 -7.50
C HIS A 35 3.22 6.50 -7.97
N GLY A 36 3.83 5.34 -8.22
CA GLY A 36 5.15 5.20 -8.84
C GLY A 36 6.36 5.52 -7.95
N THR A 37 6.18 6.35 -6.92
CA THR A 37 7.29 6.75 -6.03
C THR A 37 7.74 5.63 -5.09
N TRP A 38 6.83 5.00 -4.37
CA TRP A 38 7.20 4.17 -3.21
C TRP A 38 8.06 2.95 -3.55
N PRO A 39 7.73 2.13 -4.57
CA PRO A 39 8.61 1.03 -4.99
C PRO A 39 9.99 1.49 -5.48
N ALA A 40 10.15 2.74 -5.92
CA ALA A 40 11.45 3.26 -6.35
C ALA A 40 12.37 3.62 -5.18
N ARG A 41 11.80 4.05 -4.06
CA ARG A 41 12.53 4.49 -2.86
C ARG A 41 13.19 3.30 -2.15
N PRO A 42 14.53 3.26 -2.01
CA PRO A 42 15.22 2.20 -1.28
C PRO A 42 14.72 2.04 0.15
N GLU A 43 14.54 3.15 0.88
CA GLU A 43 14.11 3.13 2.28
C GLU A 43 12.72 2.48 2.47
N PHE A 44 11.84 2.59 1.48
CA PHE A 44 10.54 1.92 1.51
C PHE A 44 10.67 0.43 1.21
N ARG A 45 11.50 0.06 0.22
CA ARG A 45 11.76 -1.34 -0.09
C ARG A 45 12.38 -2.06 1.10
N ASP A 46 13.34 -1.42 1.76
CA ASP A 46 14.08 -1.98 2.89
C ASP A 46 13.21 -2.09 4.15
N ALA A 47 12.31 -1.13 4.39
CA ALA A 47 11.48 -1.10 5.60
C ALA A 47 10.14 -1.84 5.45
N CYS A 48 9.60 -1.97 4.23
CA CYS A 48 8.21 -2.41 4.05
C CYS A 48 8.04 -3.60 3.11
N ILE A 49 9.03 -3.96 2.29
CA ILE A 49 8.88 -5.05 1.33
C ILE A 49 9.81 -6.19 1.68
N GLU A 50 9.21 -7.28 2.08
CA GLU A 50 9.90 -8.54 2.27
C GLU A 50 9.95 -9.32 0.97
N ARG A 51 11.07 -10.02 0.75
CA ARG A 51 11.22 -10.94 -0.37
C ARG A 51 11.84 -12.26 0.11
N ASP A 52 11.20 -13.36 -0.29
CA ASP A 52 11.71 -14.71 -0.07
C ASP A 52 12.61 -15.16 -1.24
N ARG A 53 13.35 -16.26 -1.03
CA ARG A 53 14.34 -16.81 -1.96
C ARG A 53 13.74 -17.20 -3.31
N ASP A 54 12.46 -17.56 -3.34
CA ASP A 54 11.70 -17.87 -4.55
C ASP A 54 11.27 -16.62 -5.35
N GLY A 55 11.55 -15.43 -4.82
CA GLY A 55 11.19 -14.15 -5.42
C GLY A 55 9.79 -13.65 -5.08
N THR A 56 9.05 -14.35 -4.21
CA THR A 56 7.78 -13.85 -3.67
C THR A 56 8.05 -12.60 -2.84
N CYS A 57 7.35 -11.51 -3.14
CA CYS A 57 7.46 -10.25 -2.40
C CYS A 57 6.12 -9.91 -1.76
N TRP A 58 6.12 -9.46 -0.51
CA TRP A 58 4.94 -9.01 0.19
C TRP A 58 5.24 -7.77 1.03
N ILE A 59 4.18 -7.08 1.45
CA ILE A 59 4.29 -6.01 2.43
C ILE A 59 3.82 -6.54 3.77
N ASP A 60 4.66 -6.42 4.79
CA ASP A 60 4.19 -6.49 6.17
C ASP A 60 3.62 -5.12 6.54
N TRP A 61 2.29 -5.06 6.63
CA TRP A 61 1.60 -3.79 6.89
C TRP A 61 1.83 -3.28 8.32
N THR A 62 2.11 -4.17 9.28
CA THR A 62 2.41 -3.80 10.67
C THR A 62 3.78 -3.13 10.76
N ASP A 63 4.77 -3.70 10.08
CA ASP A 63 6.11 -3.10 10.00
C ASP A 63 6.08 -1.81 9.19
N ALA A 64 5.30 -1.75 8.10
CA ALA A 64 5.10 -0.53 7.33
C ALA A 64 4.48 0.60 8.18
N ARG A 65 3.47 0.29 9.00
CA ARG A 65 2.87 1.22 9.95
C ARG A 65 3.88 1.71 10.98
N THR A 66 4.66 0.79 11.55
CA THR A 66 5.72 1.12 12.51
C THR A 66 6.79 2.03 11.90
N ALA A 67 7.26 1.72 10.70
CA ALA A 67 8.21 2.55 9.95
C ALA A 67 7.64 3.94 9.64
N PHE A 68 6.36 4.03 9.31
CA PHE A 68 5.69 5.30 9.10
C PHE A 68 5.66 6.13 10.38
N ASP A 69 5.19 5.56 11.50
CA ASP A 69 5.02 6.26 12.76
C ASP A 69 6.35 6.71 13.38
N THR A 70 7.42 5.97 13.12
CA THR A 70 8.77 6.31 13.56
C THR A 70 9.47 7.34 12.65
N GLY A 71 8.83 7.78 11.56
CA GLY A 71 9.36 8.81 10.67
C GLY A 71 10.43 8.31 9.70
N ALA A 72 10.45 7.01 9.37
CA ALA A 72 11.44 6.42 8.43
C ALA A 72 11.42 7.08 7.04
N PHE A 73 10.34 7.78 6.68
CA PHE A 73 10.14 8.42 5.39
C PHE A 73 10.21 9.95 5.43
N ALA A 74 10.91 10.54 6.40
CA ALA A 74 10.98 12.00 6.60
C ALA A 74 11.44 12.83 5.38
N ARG A 75 12.04 12.20 4.36
CA ARG A 75 12.46 12.86 3.11
C ARG A 75 11.36 12.92 2.04
N ALA A 76 10.23 12.25 2.24
CA ALA A 76 9.11 12.28 1.32
C ALA A 76 8.29 13.56 1.49
N SER A 77 7.68 14.02 0.41
CA SER A 77 6.73 15.13 0.42
C SER A 77 5.46 14.79 1.20
N THR A 78 4.71 15.82 1.59
CA THR A 78 3.43 15.67 2.29
C THR A 78 2.42 14.83 1.49
N SER A 79 2.36 15.01 0.16
CA SER A 79 1.49 14.23 -0.71
C SER A 79 1.91 12.76 -0.81
N GLU A 80 3.21 12.47 -0.93
CA GLU A 80 3.73 11.10 -0.91
C GLU A 80 3.36 10.41 0.40
N ILE A 81 3.59 11.08 1.53
CA ILE A 81 3.26 10.58 2.88
C ILE A 81 1.76 10.30 3.00
N ALA A 82 0.89 11.20 2.52
CA ALA A 82 -0.56 10.97 2.55
C ALA A 82 -0.98 9.73 1.75
N VAL A 83 -0.37 9.50 0.57
CA VAL A 83 -0.62 8.30 -0.23
C VAL A 83 -0.13 7.04 0.47
N LEU A 84 1.03 7.09 1.13
CA LEU A 84 1.54 5.95 1.89
C LEU A 84 0.65 5.63 3.09
N ASP A 85 0.23 6.64 3.84
CA ASP A 85 -0.64 6.46 5.02
C ASP A 85 -1.95 5.78 4.62
N LEU A 86 -2.56 6.24 3.53
CA LEU A 86 -3.77 5.62 2.98
C LEU A 86 -3.51 4.17 2.55
N ALA A 87 -2.41 3.90 1.84
CA ALA A 87 -2.08 2.54 1.42
C ALA A 87 -1.88 1.60 2.62
N ILE A 88 -1.17 2.04 3.66
CA ILE A 88 -0.99 1.27 4.91
C ILE A 88 -2.36 1.01 5.56
N ALA A 89 -3.19 2.05 5.72
CA ALA A 89 -4.50 1.91 6.33
C ALA A 89 -5.43 0.92 5.58
N LEU A 90 -5.34 0.88 4.25
CA LEU A 90 -6.04 -0.10 3.42
C LEU A 90 -5.46 -1.52 3.61
N GLY A 91 -4.13 -1.64 3.60
CA GLY A 91 -3.42 -2.90 3.76
C GLY A 91 -3.66 -3.57 5.12
N GLU A 92 -3.68 -2.80 6.20
CA GLU A 92 -4.02 -3.25 7.57
C GLU A 92 -5.51 -3.58 7.74
N ASP A 93 -6.35 -3.26 6.73
CA ASP A 93 -7.80 -3.26 6.87
C ASP A 93 -8.26 -2.47 8.11
N ARG A 94 -7.61 -1.32 8.36
CA ARG A 94 -7.78 -0.49 9.57
C ARG A 94 -9.24 -0.09 9.82
N PHE A 95 -9.96 0.20 8.74
CA PHE A 95 -11.38 0.55 8.76
C PHE A 95 -12.33 -0.64 8.58
N ARG A 96 -11.80 -1.88 8.60
CA ARG A 96 -12.57 -3.13 8.43
C ARG A 96 -13.37 -3.17 7.13
N LEU A 97 -12.84 -2.60 6.05
CA LEU A 97 -13.48 -2.57 4.73
C LEU A 97 -13.79 -3.98 4.22
N SER A 98 -12.93 -4.95 4.54
CA SER A 98 -13.13 -6.35 4.19
C SER A 98 -14.40 -6.98 4.77
N ARG A 99 -14.99 -6.38 5.81
CA ARG A 99 -16.19 -6.85 6.50
C ARG A 99 -17.44 -6.04 6.15
N MET A 100 -17.30 -4.99 5.34
CA MET A 100 -18.42 -4.11 5.02
C MET A 100 -19.38 -4.79 4.06
N GLY A 101 -20.68 -4.68 4.35
CA GLY A 101 -21.73 -5.04 3.40
C GLY A 101 -21.77 -4.08 2.20
N PRO A 102 -22.42 -4.48 1.09
CA PRO A 102 -22.40 -3.71 -0.17
C PRO A 102 -22.88 -2.26 -0.04
N ALA A 103 -23.91 -2.00 0.78
CA ALA A 103 -24.44 -0.66 0.99
C ALA A 103 -23.43 0.29 1.64
N ASN A 104 -22.77 -0.14 2.72
CA ASN A 104 -21.75 0.67 3.40
C ASN A 104 -20.52 0.85 2.51
N ALA A 105 -20.09 -0.20 1.80
CA ALA A 105 -18.97 -0.12 0.87
C ALA A 105 -19.24 0.92 -0.24
N ARG A 106 -20.47 0.96 -0.78
CA ARG A 106 -20.85 1.94 -1.79
C ARG A 106 -20.85 3.36 -1.24
N ALA A 107 -21.47 3.57 -0.07
CA ALA A 107 -21.51 4.88 0.57
C ALA A 107 -20.10 5.44 0.87
N ILE A 108 -19.19 4.59 1.35
CA ILE A 108 -17.78 4.96 1.58
C ILE A 108 -17.11 5.33 0.26
N ALA A 109 -17.27 4.52 -0.80
CA ALA A 109 -16.66 4.80 -2.09
C ALA A 109 -17.14 6.14 -2.67
N ASP A 110 -18.44 6.43 -2.58
CA ASP A 110 -19.02 7.70 -3.03
C ASP A 110 -18.51 8.89 -2.20
N ALA A 111 -18.41 8.73 -0.87
CA ALA A 111 -17.88 9.76 0.01
C ALA A 111 -16.39 10.06 -0.26
N VAL A 112 -15.57 9.02 -0.48
CA VAL A 112 -14.16 9.19 -0.84
C VAL A 112 -14.01 9.86 -2.20
N ALA A 113 -14.80 9.44 -3.20
CA ALA A 113 -14.81 10.06 -4.52
C ALA A 113 -15.16 11.55 -4.45
N ALA A 114 -16.16 11.92 -3.63
CA ALA A 114 -16.51 13.32 -3.39
C ALA A 114 -15.38 14.09 -2.71
N ALA A 115 -14.77 13.51 -1.67
CA ALA A 115 -13.69 14.13 -0.90
C ALA A 115 -12.44 14.42 -1.75
N VAL A 116 -12.14 13.57 -2.75
CA VAL A 116 -11.01 13.77 -3.67
C VAL A 116 -11.40 14.55 -4.95
N GLY A 117 -12.62 15.07 -5.02
CA GLY A 117 -13.09 15.92 -6.12
C GLY A 117 -13.35 15.18 -7.45
N VAL A 118 -13.60 13.86 -7.40
CA VAL A 118 -13.88 13.03 -8.60
C VAL A 118 -15.33 12.53 -8.67
N ALA A 119 -16.16 12.85 -7.68
CA ALA A 119 -17.61 12.67 -7.81
C ALA A 119 -18.16 13.66 -8.85
N ARG A 120 -18.92 13.14 -9.82
CA ARG A 120 -19.68 13.93 -10.78
C ARG A 120 -21.02 14.35 -10.19
#